data_AF-A0A923WQI5-F1
#
_entry.id   AF-A0A923WQI5-F1
#
_cell.length_a   1.000
_cell.length_b   1.000
_cell.length_c   1.000
_cell.angle_alpha   90.00
_cell.angle_beta   90.00
_cell.angle_gamma   90.00
#
_symmetry.space_group_name_H-M   'P 1'
#
loop_
_entity.id
_entity.type
_entity.pdbx_description
1 polymer ?
#
loop_
_entity_poly.entity_id
_entity_poly.type
_entity_poly.pdbx_seq_one_letter_code
_entity_poly.pdbx_strand_id
1 'polypeptide(L)'
;MLPPRPLSAQKGRGAVSNLQGRYEVNGRESFDDGWTHDDDEAVPFKTQVTDEFAKSILSRNRSPDIPFNVSLNPYRGCEHGCIYCYARPTHSYLGLSPGLDFEARLFAKVNASELLRRELARASYVPESIAIGVNTDAYQPCERELRITRKVIEVLHDCNHPVALISKSSLIERDIDLIAPMAAKNLAIAAATPTTLDRAITRTLEPRAAAPARR
;
A
#
# COMPACT_ATOMS: atom_id res chain seq x y z
N MET A 1 -35.27 -18.11 -5.54
CA MET A 1 -33.98 -17.40 -5.42
C MET A 1 -33.39 -17.80 -4.08
N LEU A 2 -32.24 -18.50 -4.08
CA LEU A 2 -31.53 -18.77 -2.84
C LEU A 2 -31.06 -17.42 -2.25
N PRO A 3 -31.04 -17.25 -0.92
CA PRO A 3 -30.51 -16.04 -0.32
C PRO A 3 -29.03 -15.88 -0.70
N PRO A 4 -28.53 -14.63 -0.84
CA PRO A 4 -27.12 -14.40 -1.10
C PRO A 4 -26.28 -15.05 0.01
N ARG A 5 -25.19 -15.73 -0.37
CA ARG A 5 -24.28 -16.35 0.61
C ARG A 5 -23.78 -15.29 1.59
N PRO A 6 -23.74 -15.57 2.90
CA PRO A 6 -23.23 -14.62 3.87
C PRO A 6 -21.76 -14.31 3.58
N LEU A 7 -21.37 -13.06 3.83
CA LEU A 7 -19.97 -12.64 3.70
C LEU A 7 -19.11 -13.50 4.63
N SER A 8 -18.07 -14.12 4.07
CA SER A 8 -17.18 -15.00 4.82
C SER A 8 -15.81 -14.35 4.98
N ALA A 9 -15.26 -14.45 6.19
CA ALA A 9 -13.90 -13.99 6.46
C ALA A 9 -12.90 -14.86 5.68
N GLN A 10 -12.01 -14.21 4.95
CA GLN A 10 -10.93 -14.89 4.25
C GLN A 10 -9.62 -14.73 5.01
N LYS A 11 -8.90 -15.83 5.21
CA LYS A 11 -7.61 -15.81 5.92
C LYS A 11 -6.63 -14.88 5.21
N GLY A 12 -6.05 -13.95 5.94
CA GLY A 12 -5.09 -12.99 5.39
C GLY A 12 -5.74 -11.79 4.70
N ARG A 13 -7.06 -11.61 4.82
CA ARG A 13 -7.82 -10.52 4.21
C ARG A 13 -8.61 -9.74 5.25
N GLY A 14 -8.64 -8.42 5.11
CA GLY A 14 -9.39 -7.55 6.03
C GLY A 14 -10.77 -7.23 5.50
N ALA A 15 -10.92 -7.09 4.18
CA ALA A 15 -12.22 -7.00 3.55
C ALA A 15 -12.87 -8.39 3.45
N VAL A 16 -14.17 -8.45 3.70
CA VAL A 16 -14.99 -9.67 3.54
C VAL A 16 -15.95 -9.56 2.36
N SER A 17 -15.91 -8.44 1.63
CA SER A 17 -16.77 -8.16 0.48
C SER A 17 -15.98 -7.52 -0.66
N ASN A 18 -16.49 -7.68 -1.87
CA ASN A 18 -16.01 -6.97 -3.06
C ASN A 18 -17.07 -5.95 -3.49
N LEU A 19 -17.23 -4.90 -2.69
CA LEU A 19 -18.21 -3.82 -2.92
C LEU A 19 -18.02 -3.20 -4.31
N GLN A 20 -19.10 -2.83 -4.97
CA GLN A 20 -19.04 -2.08 -6.21
C GLN A 20 -18.34 -0.74 -5.99
N GLY A 21 -17.40 -0.38 -6.88
CA GLY A 21 -16.73 0.91 -6.84
C GLY A 21 -17.67 2.07 -7.16
N ARG A 22 -17.42 3.24 -6.54
CA ARG A 22 -18.26 4.45 -6.70
C ARG A 22 -18.47 4.90 -8.15
N TYR A 23 -17.52 4.60 -9.03
CA TYR A 23 -17.52 5.07 -10.43
C TYR A 23 -17.92 3.97 -11.43
N GLU A 24 -18.29 2.79 -10.95
CA GLU A 24 -18.74 1.70 -11.81
C GLU A 24 -20.22 1.90 -12.19
N VAL A 25 -20.51 1.77 -13.48
CA VAL A 25 -21.88 1.93 -14.01
C VAL A 25 -22.67 0.63 -13.89
N ASN A 26 -22.00 -0.52 -13.98
CA ASN A 26 -22.63 -1.84 -13.98
C ASN A 26 -22.40 -2.54 -12.63
N GLY A 27 -23.48 -2.91 -11.94
CA GLY A 27 -23.42 -3.74 -10.75
C GLY A 27 -23.23 -5.22 -11.10
N ARG A 28 -22.51 -5.94 -10.26
CA ARG A 28 -22.38 -7.41 -10.34
C ARG A 28 -22.81 -8.00 -9.00
N GLU A 29 -23.68 -8.99 -9.05
CA GLU A 29 -24.12 -9.74 -7.89
C GLU A 29 -23.79 -11.21 -8.11
N SER A 30 -23.13 -11.83 -7.14
CA SER A 30 -22.93 -13.27 -7.12
C SER A 30 -24.22 -13.95 -6.67
N PHE A 31 -24.71 -14.91 -7.45
CA PHE A 31 -25.82 -15.76 -7.06
C PHE A 31 -25.41 -17.23 -7.20
N ASP A 32 -26.06 -18.10 -6.42
CA ASP A 32 -25.90 -19.54 -6.56
C ASP A 32 -26.67 -20.00 -7.81
N ASP A 33 -25.96 -20.49 -8.81
CA ASP A 33 -26.53 -20.99 -10.06
C ASP A 33 -26.97 -22.46 -9.96
N GLY A 34 -26.79 -23.10 -8.81
CA GLY A 34 -27.16 -24.48 -8.53
C GLY A 34 -26.13 -25.52 -9.02
N TRP A 35 -24.98 -25.09 -9.52
CA TRP A 35 -23.92 -25.98 -10.00
C TRP A 35 -22.88 -26.17 -8.91
N THR A 36 -22.80 -27.37 -8.33
CA THR A 36 -21.72 -27.74 -7.40
C THR A 36 -20.53 -28.23 -8.21
N HIS A 37 -19.42 -27.50 -8.17
CA HIS A 37 -18.15 -28.05 -8.63
C HIS A 37 -17.61 -28.94 -7.51
N ASP A 38 -17.50 -30.25 -7.77
CA ASP A 38 -17.04 -31.26 -6.80
C ASP A 38 -15.58 -31.02 -6.33
N ASP A 39 -14.86 -30.08 -6.96
CA ASP A 39 -13.46 -29.71 -6.69
C ASP A 39 -13.30 -28.27 -6.15
N ASP A 40 -14.23 -27.76 -5.34
CA ASP A 40 -14.11 -26.49 -4.63
C ASP A 40 -13.08 -26.56 -3.46
N GLU A 41 -11.85 -27.03 -3.72
CA GLU A 41 -10.72 -26.57 -2.91
C GLU A 41 -10.61 -25.07 -3.15
N ALA A 42 -11.11 -24.27 -2.20
CA ALA A 42 -11.10 -22.82 -2.25
C ALA A 42 -9.69 -22.33 -2.62
N VAL A 43 -9.50 -21.99 -3.91
CA VAL A 43 -8.21 -21.55 -4.41
C VAL A 43 -7.79 -20.34 -3.58
N PRO A 44 -6.61 -20.35 -2.94
CA PRO A 44 -6.20 -19.25 -2.10
C PRO A 44 -6.23 -17.96 -2.93
N PHE A 45 -6.93 -16.93 -2.45
CA PHE A 45 -6.92 -15.60 -3.07
C PHE A 45 -5.48 -15.06 -3.03
N LYS A 46 -4.71 -15.33 -4.09
CA LYS A 46 -3.36 -14.82 -4.27
C LYS A 46 -3.43 -13.35 -4.63
N THR A 47 -2.58 -12.54 -3.99
CA THR A 47 -2.40 -11.16 -4.43
C THR A 47 -1.78 -11.16 -5.82
N GLN A 48 -2.39 -10.42 -6.73
CA GLN A 48 -1.85 -10.11 -8.05
C GLN A 48 -1.19 -8.74 -7.99
N VAL A 49 0.04 -8.64 -8.46
CA VAL A 49 0.77 -7.39 -8.57
C VAL A 49 1.03 -7.12 -10.05
N THR A 50 0.50 -6.01 -10.55
CA THR A 50 0.68 -5.59 -11.94
C THR A 50 1.72 -4.48 -12.01
N ASP A 51 2.66 -4.60 -12.94
CA ASP A 51 3.63 -3.55 -13.19
C ASP A 51 2.94 -2.31 -13.80
N GLU A 52 3.17 -1.15 -13.19
CA GLU A 52 2.68 0.15 -13.63
C GLU A 52 3.89 1.01 -14.03
N PHE A 53 3.89 1.50 -15.27
CA PHE A 53 4.80 2.57 -15.71
C PHE A 53 4.14 3.92 -15.47
N ALA A 54 4.45 4.52 -14.32
CA ALA A 54 3.86 5.80 -13.92
C ALA A 54 4.40 6.96 -14.76
N LYS A 55 3.61 8.03 -14.89
CA LYS A 55 4.03 9.28 -15.55
C LYS A 55 4.76 10.23 -14.60
N SER A 56 4.36 10.22 -13.33
CA SER A 56 4.96 10.98 -12.22
C SER A 56 4.95 10.13 -10.95
N ILE A 57 5.81 10.48 -9.99
CA ILE A 57 5.97 9.73 -8.74
C ILE A 57 5.68 10.56 -7.49
N LEU A 58 5.89 11.87 -7.54
CA LEU A 58 5.56 12.80 -6.46
C LEU A 58 4.11 13.29 -6.59
N SER A 59 3.39 13.26 -5.47
CA SER A 59 2.07 13.84 -5.31
C SER A 59 2.16 15.02 -4.36
N ARG A 60 1.48 16.12 -4.67
CA ARG A 60 1.51 17.35 -3.88
C ARG A 60 0.13 17.68 -3.31
N ASN A 61 0.09 18.23 -2.11
CA ASN A 61 -1.13 18.70 -1.45
C ASN A 61 -0.90 20.10 -0.85
N ARG A 62 -2.00 20.75 -0.43
CA ARG A 62 -2.00 22.06 0.27
C ARG A 62 -2.90 22.01 1.51
N SER A 63 -3.05 20.84 2.12
CA SER A 63 -3.93 20.69 3.28
C SER A 63 -3.26 21.33 4.50
N PRO A 64 -3.98 22.18 5.26
CA PRO A 64 -3.47 22.72 6.51
C PRO A 64 -3.42 21.68 7.64
N ASP A 65 -4.02 20.50 7.44
CA ASP A 65 -4.22 19.48 8.47
C ASP A 65 -3.06 18.47 8.56
N ILE A 66 -2.14 18.47 7.58
CA ILE A 66 -1.01 17.53 7.54
C ILE A 66 0.32 18.29 7.46
N PRO A 67 1.37 17.82 8.16
CA PRO A 67 2.64 18.55 8.28
C PRO A 67 3.57 18.37 7.07
N PHE A 68 3.07 17.90 5.93
CA PHE A 68 3.86 17.65 4.72
C PHE A 68 3.07 17.96 3.45
N ASN A 69 3.76 18.52 2.45
CA ASN A 69 3.16 18.88 1.16
C ASN A 69 3.42 17.86 0.06
N VAL A 70 4.48 17.04 0.19
CA VAL A 70 4.94 16.13 -0.85
C VAL A 70 4.89 14.69 -0.35
N SER A 71 4.32 13.80 -1.15
CA SER A 71 4.27 12.38 -0.85
C SER A 71 4.65 11.52 -2.05
N LEU A 72 5.12 10.31 -1.77
CA LEU A 72 5.48 9.30 -2.74
C LEU A 72 4.91 7.95 -2.28
N ASN A 73 4.19 7.29 -3.17
CA ASN A 73 3.65 5.95 -2.92
C ASN A 73 4.13 5.01 -4.05
N PRO A 74 5.01 4.04 -3.76
CA PRO A 74 5.51 3.10 -4.77
C PRO A 74 4.44 2.16 -5.31
N TYR A 75 3.36 1.96 -4.54
CA TYR A 75 2.29 1.01 -4.83
C TYR A 75 0.93 1.70 -4.91
N ARG A 76 0.01 1.15 -5.69
CA ARG A 76 -1.44 1.38 -5.53
C ARG A 76 -2.08 0.12 -4.94
N GLY A 77 -2.92 0.30 -3.93
CA GLY A 77 -3.44 -0.77 -3.10
C GLY A 77 -2.46 -1.17 -2.00
N CYS A 78 -2.95 -1.93 -1.01
CA CYS A 78 -2.11 -2.35 0.10
C CYS A 78 -2.39 -3.77 0.57
N GLU A 79 -1.38 -4.64 0.48
CA GLU A 79 -1.43 -6.03 0.93
C GLU A 79 -1.61 -6.19 2.44
N HIS A 80 -1.35 -5.16 3.25
CA HIS A 80 -1.63 -5.21 4.69
C HIS A 80 -3.11 -5.45 4.99
N GLY A 81 -4.00 -5.08 4.06
CA GLY A 81 -5.42 -5.40 4.13
C GLY A 81 -6.12 -4.70 5.28
N CYS A 82 -5.66 -3.52 5.72
CA CYS A 82 -6.28 -2.84 6.85
C CYS A 82 -7.74 -2.48 6.53
N ILE A 83 -8.73 -3.06 7.21
CA ILE A 83 -10.15 -2.85 6.87
C ILE A 83 -10.59 -1.39 7.04
N TYR A 84 -10.00 -0.70 8.01
CA TYR A 84 -10.24 0.70 8.32
C TYR A 84 -9.45 1.68 7.44
N CYS A 85 -8.76 1.20 6.40
CA CYS A 85 -7.86 2.04 5.61
C CYS A 85 -8.61 3.09 4.79
N TYR A 86 -8.29 4.36 5.03
CA TYR A 86 -8.88 5.50 4.32
C TYR A 86 -8.56 5.50 2.81
N ALA A 87 -7.52 4.79 2.38
CA ALA A 87 -7.09 4.75 0.98
C ALA A 87 -7.89 3.77 0.11
N ARG A 88 -8.71 2.91 0.71
CA ARG A 88 -9.56 1.94 -0.01
C ARG A 88 -10.39 2.54 -1.15
N PRO A 89 -11.06 3.69 -0.98
CA PRO A 89 -11.83 4.33 -2.05
C PRO A 89 -11.00 4.69 -3.29
N THR A 90 -9.67 4.79 -3.19
CA THR A 90 -8.81 5.12 -4.33
C THR A 90 -8.83 4.04 -5.42
N HIS A 91 -9.14 2.79 -5.07
CA HIS A 91 -9.25 1.69 -6.03
C HIS A 91 -10.46 1.83 -6.95
N SER A 92 -11.50 2.55 -6.54
CA SER A 92 -12.66 2.81 -7.41
C SER A 92 -12.28 3.63 -8.66
N TYR A 93 -11.23 4.46 -8.61
CA TYR A 93 -10.72 5.16 -9.79
C TYR A 93 -10.05 4.23 -10.82
N LEU A 94 -9.75 3.00 -10.42
CA LEU A 94 -9.18 1.95 -11.28
C LEU A 94 -10.27 1.00 -11.81
N GLY A 95 -11.55 1.29 -11.53
CA GLY A 95 -12.65 0.36 -11.80
C GLY A 95 -12.56 -0.93 -10.98
N LEU A 96 -11.95 -0.84 -9.79
CA LEU A 96 -11.76 -1.94 -8.86
C LEU A 96 -12.52 -1.69 -7.56
N SER A 97 -12.90 -2.78 -6.90
CA SER A 97 -13.56 -2.68 -5.60
C SER A 97 -12.66 -2.02 -4.55
N PRO A 98 -13.20 -1.12 -3.70
CA PRO A 98 -12.51 -0.66 -2.50
C PRO A 98 -12.43 -1.74 -1.39
N GLY A 99 -13.12 -2.88 -1.59
CA GLY A 99 -13.10 -4.04 -0.71
C GLY A 99 -11.89 -4.95 -0.96
N LEU A 100 -12.14 -6.19 -1.37
CA LEU A 100 -11.10 -7.21 -1.58
C LEU A 100 -10.08 -6.81 -2.66
N ASP A 101 -10.51 -6.18 -3.77
CA ASP A 101 -9.57 -5.79 -4.83
C ASP A 101 -8.47 -4.82 -4.35
N PHE A 102 -8.75 -3.96 -3.35
CA PHE A 102 -7.75 -3.04 -2.79
C PHE A 102 -6.51 -3.75 -2.21
N GLU A 103 -6.69 -4.93 -1.64
CA GLU A 103 -5.64 -5.70 -0.97
C GLU A 103 -5.19 -6.94 -1.76
N ALA A 104 -5.91 -7.29 -2.82
CA ALA A 104 -5.64 -8.44 -3.68
C ALA A 104 -5.14 -8.04 -5.09
N ARG A 105 -5.43 -6.84 -5.58
CA ARG A 105 -5.02 -6.35 -6.91
C ARG A 105 -4.21 -5.08 -6.77
N LEU A 106 -2.89 -5.24 -6.77
CA LEU A 106 -1.93 -4.16 -6.58
C LEU A 106 -1.32 -3.70 -7.89
N PHE A 107 -0.86 -2.45 -7.90
CA PHE A 107 -0.05 -1.91 -8.98
C PHE A 107 1.29 -1.43 -8.42
N ALA A 108 2.39 -1.93 -8.98
CA ALA A 108 3.75 -1.59 -8.58
C ALA A 108 4.35 -0.60 -9.57
N LYS A 109 4.73 0.60 -9.11
CA LYS A 109 5.34 1.63 -9.97
C LYS A 109 6.81 1.30 -10.21
N VAL A 110 7.08 0.38 -11.13
CA VAL A 110 8.42 -0.19 -11.36
C VAL A 110 9.46 0.85 -11.79
N ASN A 111 9.03 1.97 -12.37
CA ASN A 111 9.87 3.09 -12.77
C ASN A 111 9.98 4.21 -11.72
N ALA A 112 9.53 3.99 -10.47
CA ALA A 112 9.48 5.03 -9.43
C ALA A 112 10.82 5.73 -9.17
N SER A 113 11.92 4.98 -9.06
CA SER A 113 13.25 5.55 -8.80
C SER A 113 13.75 6.41 -9.96
N GLU A 114 13.47 6.03 -11.20
CA GLU A 114 13.86 6.79 -12.38
C GLU A 114 13.07 8.10 -12.49
N LEU A 115 11.75 8.03 -12.28
CA LEU A 115 10.90 9.22 -12.21
C LEU A 115 11.37 10.18 -11.11
N LEU A 116 11.78 9.64 -9.96
CA LEU A 116 12.27 10.44 -8.85
C LEU A 116 13.60 11.13 -9.22
N ARG A 117 14.59 10.40 -9.74
CA ARG A 117 15.86 10.99 -10.20
C ARG A 117 15.62 12.12 -11.19
N ARG A 118 14.72 11.90 -12.16
CA ARG A 118 14.35 12.92 -13.15
C ARG A 118 13.71 14.15 -12.53
N GLU A 119 12.82 13.97 -11.55
CA GLU A 119 12.14 15.09 -10.88
C GLU A 119 13.09 15.92 -10.01
N LEU A 120 13.97 15.26 -9.25
CA LEU A 120 14.96 15.95 -8.41
C LEU A 120 16.03 16.71 -9.24
N ALA A 121 16.30 16.27 -10.47
CA ALA A 121 17.28 16.90 -11.36
C ALA A 121 16.77 18.15 -12.08
N ARG A 122 15.48 18.53 -11.92
CA ARG A 122 14.92 19.70 -12.59
C ARG A 122 15.53 20.97 -11.98
N ALA A 123 15.95 21.91 -12.84
CA ALA A 123 16.50 23.19 -12.37
C ALA A 123 15.51 24.01 -11.52
N SER A 124 14.20 23.77 -11.70
CA SER A 124 13.13 24.39 -10.91
C SER A 124 12.75 23.60 -9.65
N TYR A 125 13.43 22.50 -9.33
CA TYR A 125 13.11 21.68 -8.17
C TYR A 125 13.50 22.41 -6.88
N VAL A 126 12.54 22.55 -5.98
CA VAL A 126 12.76 23.08 -4.64
C VAL A 126 12.61 21.92 -3.65
N PRO A 127 13.68 21.56 -2.91
CA PRO A 127 13.62 20.48 -1.94
C PRO A 127 12.60 20.74 -0.82
N GLU A 128 11.76 19.75 -0.58
CA GLU A 128 10.81 19.68 0.54
C GLU A 128 10.81 18.22 1.04
N SER A 129 10.64 17.97 2.34
CA SER A 129 10.59 16.59 2.86
C SER A 129 9.53 15.75 2.14
N ILE A 130 9.92 14.55 1.70
CA ILE A 130 9.03 13.62 0.99
C ILE A 130 8.51 12.59 1.99
N ALA A 131 7.18 12.52 2.16
CA ALA A 131 6.53 11.49 2.93
C ALA A 131 6.28 10.23 2.07
N ILE A 132 6.92 9.12 2.43
CA ILE A 132 6.74 7.82 1.77
C ILE A 132 5.83 6.94 2.61
N GLY A 133 4.90 6.26 1.96
CA GLY A 133 4.02 5.30 2.64
C GLY A 133 2.72 5.90 3.15
N VAL A 134 2.31 7.06 2.62
CA VAL A 134 1.15 7.83 3.11
C VAL A 134 -0.16 7.14 2.76
N ASN A 135 -0.41 6.91 1.47
CA ASN A 135 -1.67 6.34 0.97
C ASN A 135 -1.64 4.81 0.99
N THR A 136 -0.48 4.22 0.71
CA THR A 136 -0.25 2.78 0.73
C THR A 136 1.09 2.53 1.40
N ASP A 137 1.20 1.45 2.17
CA ASP A 137 2.47 1.16 2.84
C ASP A 137 3.57 0.87 1.81
N ALA A 138 4.78 1.37 2.04
CA ALA A 138 5.89 1.18 1.12
C ALA A 138 6.63 -0.16 1.34
N TYR A 139 6.40 -0.82 2.49
CA TYR A 139 7.08 -2.05 2.90
C TYR A 139 6.12 -3.23 3.01
N GLN A 140 5.18 -3.33 2.07
CA GLN A 140 4.22 -4.43 1.98
C GLN A 140 4.92 -5.77 1.68
N PRO A 141 4.26 -6.93 1.84
CA PRO A 141 4.84 -8.23 1.50
C PRO A 141 5.51 -8.31 0.13
N CYS A 142 4.90 -7.79 -0.95
CA CYS A 142 5.50 -7.77 -2.29
C CYS A 142 6.81 -6.96 -2.39
N GLU A 143 7.06 -5.97 -1.51
CA GLU A 143 8.29 -5.19 -1.49
C GLU A 143 9.52 -6.05 -1.13
N ARG A 144 9.33 -7.24 -0.53
CA ARG A 144 10.45 -8.18 -0.28
C ARG A 144 11.17 -8.56 -1.56
N GLU A 145 10.42 -8.76 -2.64
CA GLU A 145 10.93 -9.17 -3.94
C GLU A 145 11.19 -7.96 -4.85
N LEU A 146 10.26 -7.00 -4.89
CA LEU A 146 10.29 -5.90 -5.86
C LEU A 146 11.35 -4.83 -5.56
N ARG A 147 11.67 -4.61 -4.26
CA ARG A 147 12.68 -3.63 -3.80
C ARG A 147 12.51 -2.22 -4.38
N ILE A 148 11.29 -1.81 -4.72
CA ILE A 148 11.02 -0.50 -5.35
C ILE A 148 11.23 0.61 -4.32
N THR A 149 10.75 0.40 -3.09
CA THR A 149 10.96 1.35 -1.99
C THR A 149 12.44 1.52 -1.68
N ARG A 150 13.20 0.42 -1.66
CA ARG A 150 14.65 0.50 -1.51
C ARG A 150 15.30 1.37 -2.59
N LYS A 151 14.99 1.11 -3.87
CA LYS A 151 15.53 1.91 -4.98
C LYS A 151 15.16 3.39 -4.88
N VAL A 152 13.96 3.70 -4.37
CA VAL A 152 13.55 5.08 -4.08
C VAL A 152 14.41 5.69 -2.98
N ILE A 153 14.65 4.96 -1.89
CA ILE A 153 15.49 5.44 -0.77
C ILE A 153 16.94 5.61 -1.22
N GLU A 154 17.49 4.74 -2.07
CA GLU A 154 18.83 4.89 -2.66
C GLU A 154 18.95 6.23 -3.39
N VAL A 155 17.95 6.64 -4.18
CA VAL A 155 17.93 7.95 -4.85
C VAL A 155 17.97 9.10 -3.83
N LEU A 156 17.14 9.02 -2.78
CA LEU A 156 17.06 10.07 -1.78
C LEU A 156 18.34 10.16 -0.95
N HIS A 157 18.93 9.01 -0.61
CA HIS A 157 20.21 8.89 0.06
C HIS A 157 21.33 9.55 -0.77
N ASP A 158 21.45 9.19 -2.06
CA ASP A 158 22.47 9.74 -2.96
C ASP A 158 22.36 11.27 -3.08
N CYS A 159 21.13 11.79 -3.07
CA CYS A 159 20.84 13.21 -3.19
C CYS A 159 20.87 13.97 -1.84
N ASN A 160 21.13 13.31 -0.71
CA ASN A 160 20.95 13.88 0.65
C ASN A 160 19.58 14.55 0.82
N HIS A 161 18.54 13.93 0.27
CA HIS A 161 17.21 14.48 0.24
C HIS A 161 16.40 14.05 1.48
N PRO A 162 15.72 14.98 2.18
CA PRO A 162 14.96 14.63 3.37
C PRO A 162 13.75 13.72 3.06
N VAL A 163 13.50 12.76 3.95
CA VAL A 163 12.44 11.75 3.81
C VAL A 163 11.80 11.41 5.15
N ALA A 164 10.48 11.22 5.15
CA ALA A 164 9.73 10.62 6.24
C ALA A 164 9.14 9.29 5.76
N LEU A 165 9.47 8.19 6.42
CA LEU A 165 8.99 6.84 6.10
C LEU A 165 7.88 6.46 7.08
N ILE A 166 6.74 5.99 6.58
CA ILE A 166 5.62 5.51 7.41
C ILE A 166 5.36 4.04 7.07
N SER A 167 5.33 3.16 8.07
CA SER A 167 5.04 1.74 7.84
C SER A 167 4.42 1.00 9.02
N LYS A 168 3.79 -0.15 8.72
CA LYS A 168 3.36 -1.19 9.66
C LYS A 168 4.17 -2.49 9.54
N SER A 169 5.29 -2.43 8.82
CA SER A 169 6.09 -3.60 8.47
C SER A 169 7.49 -3.51 9.04
N SER A 170 7.95 -4.61 9.63
CA SER A 170 9.34 -4.75 10.07
C SER A 170 10.33 -4.86 8.91
N LEU A 171 9.86 -4.91 7.65
CA LEU A 171 10.73 -4.95 6.47
C LEU A 171 11.53 -3.65 6.29
N ILE A 172 11.12 -2.55 6.92
CA ILE A 172 11.88 -1.29 6.94
C ILE A 172 13.32 -1.47 7.43
N GLU A 173 13.57 -2.44 8.31
CA GLU A 173 14.91 -2.76 8.83
C GLU A 173 15.88 -3.21 7.73
N ARG A 174 15.39 -3.78 6.62
CA ARG A 174 16.23 -4.18 5.49
C ARG A 174 17.04 -3.02 4.93
N ASP A 175 16.48 -1.82 4.98
CA ASP A 175 17.04 -0.63 4.35
C ASP A 175 17.70 0.31 5.39
N ILE A 176 18.00 -0.21 6.60
CA ILE A 176 18.66 0.54 7.66
C ILE A 176 20.06 1.03 7.26
N ASP A 177 20.72 0.31 6.35
CA ASP A 177 22.02 0.67 5.77
C ASP A 177 21.97 2.00 5.01
N LEU A 178 20.80 2.36 4.47
CA LEU A 178 20.57 3.64 3.79
C LEU A 178 19.95 4.68 4.73
N ILE A 179 19.00 4.24 5.57
CA ILE A 179 18.21 5.13 6.43
C ILE A 179 19.07 5.70 7.58
N ALA A 180 19.92 4.89 8.22
CA ALA A 180 20.70 5.34 9.37
C ALA A 180 21.72 6.45 9.03
N PRO A 181 22.48 6.38 7.91
CA PRO A 181 23.33 7.49 7.48
C PRO A 181 22.54 8.77 7.17
N MET A 182 21.34 8.67 6.62
CA MET A 182 20.46 9.85 6.41
C MET A 182 19.99 10.42 7.74
N ALA A 183 19.58 9.58 8.67
CA ALA A 183 19.14 9.99 10.01
C ALA A 183 20.26 10.68 10.80
N ALA A 184 21.52 10.23 10.68
CA ALA A 184 22.68 10.89 11.28
C ALA A 184 22.89 12.32 10.77
N LYS A 185 22.34 12.66 9.60
CA LYS A 185 22.33 14.02 9.03
C LYS A 185 21.01 14.78 9.30
N ASN A 186 20.11 14.23 10.11
CA ASN A 186 18.74 14.73 10.33
C ASN A 186 17.90 14.77 9.04
N LEU A 187 18.14 13.86 8.09
CA LEU A 187 17.43 13.79 6.82
C LEU A 187 16.37 12.68 6.76
N ALA A 188 16.32 11.77 7.75
CA ALA A 188 15.36 10.67 7.74
C ALA A 188 14.63 10.54 9.07
N ILE A 189 13.32 10.32 8.99
CA ILE A 189 12.47 9.87 10.09
C ILE A 189 11.77 8.59 9.65
N ALA A 190 11.70 7.61 10.55
CA ALA A 190 10.90 6.39 10.37
C ALA A 190 9.80 6.35 11.45
N ALA A 191 8.56 6.23 11.00
CA ALA A 191 7.37 6.12 11.85
C ALA A 191 6.74 4.74 11.69
N ALA A 192 6.66 4.01 12.80
CA ALA A 192 5.92 2.74 12.88
C ALA A 192 4.49 3.02 13.36
N THR A 193 3.48 2.35 12.77
CA THR A 193 2.07 2.51 13.17
C THR A 193 1.53 1.28 13.90
N PRO A 194 1.46 1.28 15.24
CA PRO A 194 0.70 0.31 16.01
C PRO A 194 -0.74 0.81 16.26
N THR A 195 -1.74 0.09 15.75
CA THR A 195 -3.16 0.44 15.97
C THR A 195 -3.68 -0.11 17.31
N THR A 196 -3.20 -1.30 17.69
CA THR A 196 -3.51 -1.98 18.94
C THR A 196 -2.37 -2.93 19.28
N LEU A 197 -2.22 -3.25 20.57
CA LEU A 197 -1.28 -4.28 21.04
C LEU A 197 -1.94 -5.67 21.12
N ASP A 198 -3.27 -5.76 20.99
CA ASP A 198 -4.01 -7.01 20.99
C ASP A 198 -3.83 -7.75 19.65
N ARG A 199 -3.18 -8.91 19.71
CA ARG A 199 -2.90 -9.74 18.54
C ARG A 199 -4.16 -10.26 17.85
N ALA A 200 -5.24 -10.55 18.58
CA ALA A 200 -6.49 -11.01 17.99
C ALA A 200 -7.14 -9.88 17.19
N ILE A 201 -7.16 -8.66 17.73
CA ILE A 201 -7.67 -7.48 17.02
C ILE A 201 -6.81 -7.18 15.78
N THR A 202 -5.48 -7.20 15.90
CA THR A 202 -4.58 -7.01 14.74
C THR A 202 -4.85 -8.01 13.63
N ARG A 203 -5.04 -9.30 13.95
CA ARG A 203 -5.31 -10.35 12.95
C ARG A 203 -6.60 -10.12 12.18
N THR A 204 -7.58 -9.44 12.79
CA THR A 204 -8.85 -9.10 12.13
C THR A 204 -8.72 -7.81 11.33
N LEU A 205 -8.16 -6.76 11.94
CA LEU A 205 -8.18 -5.43 11.35
C LEU A 205 -7.09 -5.18 10.30
N GLU A 206 -5.95 -5.86 10.40
CA GLU A 206 -4.74 -5.62 9.59
C GLU A 206 -3.93 -6.93 9.43
N PRO A 207 -4.54 -7.95 8.80
CA PRO A 207 -4.14 -9.36 8.88
C PRO A 207 -2.74 -9.68 8.34
N ARG A 208 -2.18 -8.82 7.50
CA ARG A 208 -0.87 -9.02 6.85
C ARG A 208 0.16 -7.97 7.24
N ALA A 209 -0.17 -7.03 8.13
CA ALA A 209 0.81 -6.17 8.77
C ALA A 209 1.68 -6.98 9.73
N ALA A 210 2.86 -6.45 10.12
CA ALA A 210 3.67 -7.11 11.14
C ALA A 210 2.87 -7.18 12.46
N ALA A 211 3.11 -8.24 13.25
CA ALA A 211 2.53 -8.35 14.58
C ALA A 211 2.94 -7.14 15.44
N PRO A 212 2.10 -6.67 16.39
CA PRO A 212 2.38 -5.42 17.11
C PRO A 212 3.75 -5.40 17.80
N ALA A 213 4.14 -6.51 18.43
CA ALA A 213 5.45 -6.65 19.09
C ALA A 213 6.65 -6.68 18.12
N ARG A 214 6.43 -6.84 16.80
CA ARG A 214 7.47 -6.87 15.77
C ARG A 214 7.56 -5.55 14.98
N ARG A 215 6.60 -4.63 15.18
CA ARG A 215 6.57 -3.32 14.53
C ARG A 215 7.60 -2.38 15.12
#